data_AF-A0A2W4QME2-F1
#
_entry.id   AF-A0A2W4QME2-F1
#
_cell.length_a   1.000
_cell.length_b   1.000
_cell.length_c   1.000
_cell.angle_alpha   90.00
_cell.angle_beta   90.00
_cell.angle_gamma   90.00
#
_symmetry.space_group_name_H-M   'P 1'
#
loop_
_entity.id
_entity.type
_entity.pdbx_description
1 polymer ?
#
loop_
_entity_poly.entity_id
_entity_poly.type
_entity_poly.pdbx_seq_one_letter_code
_entity_poly.pdbx_strand_id
1 'polypeptide(L)'
;MSDHDFYTLSGGGKGFPLLKCKSCGEMPPLKSNAGLAEELARIACYLEPTPVPSCPNSLCGNHGAPLGTKHAYQSYGKNRGGSKRYRCRECLATFSIPTPARYQHDTHHNQAVFKMLVNKVPFARIVSMLGISWEVFYHRLDFIHRQCLAFAADRERKLKGLPIRRLYLATDRQDYVVNWAGRRDKWNIVLSAVASADNSSGYVFGAQSNFDPSSDRDAVEADAGRIGDHLSPSPLRKYARFWLERDYLASANKMSGKEGRIGTTLDSAISATYATAGERLDVEVFDEKTANQKLPDYGLQVHAEYTLVAHFYFLRKMLGNVEGWRFFLDQESGIRSACLSAFQPEIAARTAEAFYVRITKDLTVDRKRELTARSREVFKGIKLQNPSLSDAGVRLLMLKGEIANIRQFGQWKDRWVRHPLPTMSEPEKAVCWLTEHDQFDENHVAWLYNKASLHAVDAFFQKVRRRVSLLERPLHSSANAGRVWNGYAPYNPATVQKLLDIFRVVHNFIDKRQTKQGGIKMVTTPATRLGLAQVPLTYSDVIYFSAL
;
A
#
# COMPACT_ATOMS: atom_id res chain seq x y z
N MET A 1 -40.67 -6.72 -10.03
CA MET A 1 -39.21 -6.80 -10.28
C MET A 1 -38.89 -5.72 -11.29
N SER A 2 -38.26 -4.63 -10.86
CA SER A 2 -38.09 -3.41 -11.66
C SER A 2 -37.11 -3.63 -12.81
N ASP A 3 -37.53 -3.24 -14.01
CA ASP A 3 -36.86 -3.33 -15.32
C ASP A 3 -35.72 -2.30 -15.48
N HIS A 4 -34.87 -2.14 -14.45
CA HIS A 4 -33.88 -1.05 -14.35
C HIS A 4 -32.46 -1.53 -14.06
N ASP A 5 -32.05 -2.69 -14.58
CA ASP A 5 -30.61 -3.01 -14.60
C ASP A 5 -29.93 -2.22 -15.71
N PHE A 6 -29.06 -1.27 -15.34
CA PHE A 6 -28.26 -0.46 -16.27
C PHE A 6 -27.11 -1.24 -16.94
N TYR A 7 -26.91 -2.50 -16.54
CA TYR A 7 -25.88 -3.39 -17.05
C TYR A 7 -26.49 -4.70 -17.56
N THR A 8 -25.83 -5.32 -18.52
CA THR A 8 -26.13 -6.69 -18.99
C THR A 8 -24.87 -7.55 -18.87
N LEU A 9 -25.01 -8.83 -18.55
CA LEU A 9 -23.89 -9.76 -18.59
C LEU A 9 -23.42 -9.99 -20.03
N SER A 10 -22.11 -9.94 -20.24
CA SER A 10 -21.42 -10.20 -21.50
C SER A 10 -20.23 -11.14 -21.24
N GLY A 11 -19.60 -11.65 -22.31
CA GLY A 11 -18.42 -12.51 -22.21
C GLY A 11 -17.22 -11.91 -22.92
N GLY A 12 -16.08 -11.81 -22.23
CA GLY A 12 -14.78 -11.44 -22.82
C GLY A 12 -13.95 -12.64 -23.28
N GLY A 13 -14.46 -13.86 -23.08
CA GLY A 13 -13.80 -15.13 -23.39
C GLY A 13 -14.37 -16.28 -22.57
N LYS A 14 -13.87 -17.50 -22.76
CA LYS A 14 -14.33 -18.68 -22.00
C LYS A 14 -14.06 -18.48 -20.50
N GLY A 15 -15.13 -18.49 -19.70
CA GLY A 15 -15.04 -18.36 -18.23
C GLY A 15 -14.70 -16.95 -17.74
N PHE A 16 -14.81 -15.92 -18.60
CA PHE A 16 -14.49 -14.53 -18.25
C PHE A 16 -15.70 -13.60 -18.48
N PRO A 17 -16.54 -13.43 -17.44
CA PRO A 17 -17.75 -12.63 -17.54
C PRO A 17 -17.43 -11.14 -17.36
N LEU A 18 -18.08 -10.31 -18.19
CA LEU A 18 -17.98 -8.86 -18.19
C LEU A 18 -19.37 -8.26 -17.91
N LEU A 19 -19.41 -7.05 -17.36
CA LEU A 19 -20.64 -6.25 -17.31
C LEU A 19 -20.63 -5.28 -18.48
N LYS A 20 -21.58 -5.38 -19.40
CA LYS A 20 -21.78 -4.38 -20.46
C LYS A 20 -22.72 -3.28 -19.98
N CYS A 21 -22.24 -2.05 -19.94
CA CYS A 21 -23.06 -0.88 -19.64
C CYS A 21 -24.03 -0.60 -20.79
N LYS A 22 -25.32 -0.47 -20.51
CA LYS A 22 -26.34 -0.16 -21.52
C LYS A 22 -26.22 1.27 -22.07
N SER A 23 -25.62 2.18 -21.31
CA SER A 23 -25.49 3.59 -21.69
C SER A 23 -24.24 3.86 -22.54
N CYS A 24 -23.05 3.47 -22.09
CA CYS A 24 -21.79 3.77 -22.79
C CYS A 24 -21.21 2.57 -23.55
N GLY A 25 -21.77 1.37 -23.40
CA GLY A 25 -21.28 0.15 -24.07
C GLY A 25 -20.00 -0.45 -23.48
N GLU A 26 -19.36 0.22 -22.52
CA GLU A 26 -18.15 -0.26 -21.83
C GLU A 26 -18.38 -1.61 -21.14
N MET A 27 -17.34 -2.42 -21.10
CA MET A 27 -17.39 -3.80 -20.60
C MET A 27 -16.37 -4.08 -19.49
N PRO A 28 -16.49 -3.47 -18.29
CA PRO A 28 -15.61 -3.77 -17.17
C PRO A 28 -15.64 -5.25 -16.76
N PRO A 29 -14.49 -5.80 -16.33
CA PRO A 29 -14.42 -7.15 -15.80
C PRO A 29 -15.10 -7.25 -14.44
N LEU A 30 -15.65 -8.42 -14.14
CA LEU A 30 -16.21 -8.74 -12.83
C LEU A 30 -15.12 -9.24 -11.88
N LYS A 31 -15.26 -8.93 -10.59
CA LYS A 31 -14.42 -9.46 -9.51
C LYS A 31 -15.31 -10.08 -8.42
N SER A 32 -14.77 -11.04 -7.67
CA SER A 32 -15.52 -11.70 -6.59
C SER A 32 -15.70 -10.78 -5.39
N ASN A 33 -16.94 -10.42 -5.07
CA ASN A 33 -17.25 -9.65 -3.86
C ASN A 33 -16.84 -10.39 -2.58
N ALA A 34 -17.00 -11.72 -2.56
CA ALA A 34 -16.57 -12.54 -1.42
C ALA A 34 -15.04 -12.50 -1.27
N GLY A 35 -14.30 -12.70 -2.37
CA GLY A 35 -12.84 -12.61 -2.36
C GLY A 35 -12.33 -11.23 -1.93
N LEU A 36 -12.98 -10.15 -2.37
CA LEU A 36 -12.66 -8.79 -1.95
C LEU A 36 -12.94 -8.55 -0.46
N ALA A 37 -14.07 -9.05 0.06
CA ALA A 37 -14.41 -8.92 1.46
C ALA A 37 -13.42 -9.68 2.37
N GLU A 38 -13.04 -10.89 1.98
CA GLU A 38 -12.04 -11.69 2.70
C GLU A 38 -10.66 -11.01 2.68
N GLU A 39 -10.26 -10.43 1.54
CA GLU A 39 -8.99 -9.74 1.41
C GLU A 39 -8.96 -8.43 2.22
N LEU A 40 -10.05 -7.67 2.20
CA LEU A 40 -10.21 -6.49 3.05
C LEU A 40 -10.13 -6.87 4.54
N ALA A 41 -10.80 -7.95 4.95
CA ALA A 41 -10.73 -8.44 6.32
C ALA A 41 -9.30 -8.81 6.72
N ARG A 42 -8.56 -9.49 5.83
CA ARG A 42 -7.15 -9.86 6.05
C ARG A 42 -6.28 -8.63 6.29
N ILE A 43 -6.34 -7.64 5.40
CA ILE A 43 -5.47 -6.45 5.52
C ILE A 43 -5.90 -5.48 6.63
N ALA A 44 -7.19 -5.44 6.97
CA ALA A 44 -7.72 -4.59 8.03
C ALA A 44 -7.67 -5.23 9.42
N CYS A 45 -7.34 -6.53 9.52
CA CYS A 45 -7.40 -7.32 10.75
C CYS A 45 -6.70 -6.66 11.95
N TYR A 46 -5.54 -6.02 11.73
CA TYR A 46 -4.80 -5.37 12.81
C TYR A 46 -5.53 -4.17 13.43
N LEU A 47 -6.48 -3.55 12.73
CA LEU A 47 -7.30 -2.45 13.25
C LEU A 47 -8.41 -2.93 14.16
N GLU A 48 -8.81 -4.20 14.06
CA GLU A 48 -9.89 -4.75 14.89
C GLU A 48 -9.52 -4.64 16.38
N PRO A 49 -10.47 -4.26 17.26
CA PRO A 49 -10.18 -4.12 18.68
C PRO A 49 -9.72 -5.46 19.26
N THR A 50 -8.61 -5.45 19.99
CA THR A 50 -8.23 -6.63 20.78
C THR A 50 -9.32 -6.90 21.81
N PRO A 51 -9.85 -8.13 21.91
CA PRO A 51 -10.84 -8.46 22.94
C PRO A 51 -10.29 -8.13 24.32
N VAL A 52 -11.03 -7.31 25.07
CA VAL A 52 -10.66 -6.99 26.44
C VAL A 52 -10.79 -8.28 27.26
N PRO A 53 -9.76 -8.68 28.04
CA PRO A 53 -9.83 -9.88 28.85
C PRO A 53 -11.06 -9.88 29.77
N SER A 54 -11.62 -11.04 30.06
CA SER A 54 -12.72 -11.22 31.03
C SER A 54 -12.43 -12.38 31.98
N CYS A 55 -13.38 -12.70 32.85
CA CYS A 55 -13.26 -13.80 33.79
C CYS A 55 -12.96 -15.11 33.04
N PRO A 56 -11.93 -15.89 33.42
CA PRO A 56 -11.61 -17.13 32.69
C PRO A 56 -12.62 -18.27 32.91
N ASN A 57 -13.51 -18.15 33.89
CA ASN A 57 -14.56 -19.14 34.15
C ASN A 57 -15.74 -18.88 33.20
N SER A 58 -15.93 -19.77 32.21
CA SER A 58 -17.00 -19.64 31.20
C SER A 58 -18.42 -19.71 31.77
N LEU A 59 -18.60 -20.27 32.98
CA LEU A 59 -19.90 -20.37 33.65
C LEU A 59 -20.22 -19.16 34.56
N CYS A 60 -19.28 -18.24 34.72
CA CYS A 60 -19.44 -17.05 35.57
C CYS A 60 -20.19 -15.94 34.84
N GLY A 61 -21.11 -15.22 35.50
CA GLY A 61 -21.80 -14.08 34.90
C GLY A 61 -20.84 -12.98 34.42
N ASN A 62 -19.73 -12.79 35.14
CA ASN A 62 -18.66 -11.89 34.74
C ASN A 62 -17.83 -12.37 33.54
N HIS A 63 -18.01 -13.58 32.99
CA HIS A 63 -17.31 -14.00 31.76
C HIS A 63 -17.64 -13.09 30.56
N GLY A 64 -18.88 -12.60 30.48
CA GLY A 64 -19.32 -11.63 29.47
C GLY A 64 -18.96 -10.17 29.78
N ALA A 65 -18.49 -9.88 31.00
CA ALA A 65 -18.13 -8.53 31.41
C ALA A 65 -16.64 -8.25 31.11
N PRO A 66 -16.30 -7.24 30.29
CA PRO A 66 -14.90 -6.93 29.99
C PRO A 66 -14.19 -6.36 31.22
N LEU A 67 -12.90 -6.66 31.34
CA LEU A 67 -12.03 -6.08 32.36
C LEU A 67 -12.01 -4.55 32.26
N GLY A 68 -12.24 -3.87 33.38
CA GLY A 68 -12.50 -2.42 33.42
C GLY A 68 -13.93 -2.08 33.88
N THR A 69 -14.84 -3.06 33.84
CA THR A 69 -16.16 -2.97 34.48
C THR A 69 -16.00 -2.85 36.00
N LYS A 70 -16.31 -1.67 36.57
CA LYS A 70 -16.01 -1.28 37.97
C LYS A 70 -16.46 -2.30 39.02
N HIS A 71 -17.56 -3.03 38.78
CA HIS A 71 -18.16 -3.97 39.72
C HIS A 71 -17.81 -5.44 39.46
N ALA A 72 -17.20 -5.76 38.32
CA ALA A 72 -16.91 -7.15 37.93
C ALA A 72 -15.56 -7.65 38.46
N TYR A 73 -14.59 -6.74 38.62
CA TYR A 73 -13.20 -7.09 38.90
C TYR A 73 -12.56 -6.20 39.96
N GLN A 74 -11.55 -6.73 40.64
CA GLN A 74 -10.65 -5.97 41.50
C GLN A 74 -9.19 -6.25 41.14
N SER A 75 -8.33 -5.24 41.30
CA SER A 75 -6.88 -5.43 41.16
C SER A 75 -6.38 -6.38 42.27
N TYR A 76 -5.48 -7.29 41.89
CA TYR A 76 -4.98 -8.35 42.77
C TYR A 76 -3.45 -8.45 42.72
N GLY A 77 -2.79 -7.29 42.73
CA GLY A 77 -1.33 -7.17 42.70
C GLY A 77 -0.72 -7.55 41.34
N LYS A 78 0.54 -7.99 41.37
CA LYS A 78 1.31 -8.46 40.21
C LYS A 78 1.77 -9.89 40.43
N ASN A 79 1.97 -10.65 39.34
CA ASN A 79 2.66 -11.95 39.43
C ASN A 79 4.19 -11.76 39.49
N ARG A 80 4.94 -12.85 39.67
CA ARG A 80 6.42 -12.84 39.68
C ARG A 80 7.03 -12.23 38.40
N GLY A 81 6.34 -12.34 37.27
CA GLY A 81 6.73 -11.75 35.98
C GLY A 81 6.22 -10.31 35.76
N GLY A 82 5.77 -9.61 36.81
CA GLY A 82 5.36 -8.20 36.76
C GLY A 82 4.00 -7.93 36.08
N SER A 83 3.31 -8.96 35.60
CA SER A 83 1.99 -8.85 34.97
C SER A 83 0.93 -8.50 36.02
N LYS A 84 0.07 -7.53 35.73
CA LYS A 84 -1.05 -7.15 36.61
C LYS A 84 -2.03 -8.32 36.72
N ARG A 85 -2.43 -8.65 37.95
CA ARG A 85 -3.43 -9.66 38.26
C ARG A 85 -4.75 -9.02 38.64
N TYR A 86 -5.83 -9.69 38.29
CA TYR A 86 -7.19 -9.31 38.59
C TYR A 86 -7.92 -10.49 39.21
N ARG A 87 -8.84 -10.19 40.12
CA ARG A 87 -9.76 -11.17 40.72
C ARG A 87 -11.18 -10.81 40.30
N CYS A 88 -11.93 -11.78 39.80
CA CYS A 88 -13.37 -11.67 39.59
C CYS A 88 -14.09 -11.53 40.92
N ARG A 89 -15.03 -10.59 41.05
CA ARG A 89 -15.77 -10.37 42.30
C ARG A 89 -16.89 -11.38 42.54
N GLU A 90 -17.31 -12.13 41.52
CA GLU A 90 -18.37 -13.14 41.61
C GLU A 90 -17.81 -14.54 41.89
N CYS A 91 -17.02 -15.11 40.98
CA CYS A 91 -16.47 -16.47 41.18
C CYS A 91 -15.09 -16.49 41.87
N LEU A 92 -14.53 -15.34 42.25
CA LEU A 92 -13.22 -15.20 42.90
C LEU A 92 -12.01 -15.71 42.09
N ALA A 93 -12.22 -16.19 40.86
CA ALA A 93 -11.16 -16.62 39.95
C ALA A 93 -10.17 -15.48 39.71
N THR A 94 -8.88 -15.79 39.73
CA THR A 94 -7.82 -14.82 39.45
C THR A 94 -7.20 -15.09 38.09
N PHE A 95 -6.93 -14.02 37.34
CA PHE A 95 -6.23 -14.09 36.06
C PHE A 95 -5.23 -12.94 35.96
N SER A 96 -4.29 -13.04 35.02
CA SER A 96 -3.24 -12.04 34.80
C SER A 96 -3.27 -11.56 33.36
N ILE A 97 -3.12 -10.26 33.12
CA ILE A 97 -2.87 -9.74 31.77
C ILE A 97 -1.37 -9.86 31.51
N PRO A 98 -0.93 -10.74 30.59
CA PRO A 98 0.48 -10.88 30.28
C PRO A 98 1.03 -9.56 29.74
N THR A 99 2.22 -9.16 30.20
CA THR A 99 2.97 -8.09 29.55
C THR A 99 3.42 -8.56 28.16
N PRO A 100 3.55 -7.66 27.17
CA PRO A 100 3.92 -8.07 25.80
C PRO A 100 5.23 -8.87 25.71
N ALA A 101 6.19 -8.58 26.59
CA ALA A 101 7.50 -9.25 26.64
C ALA A 101 7.58 -10.39 27.67
N ARG A 102 6.45 -10.86 28.24
CA ARG A 102 6.43 -11.83 29.37
C ARG A 102 7.25 -13.10 29.14
N TYR A 103 7.32 -13.60 27.91
CA TYR A 103 8.04 -14.83 27.55
C TYR A 103 9.48 -14.60 27.08
N GLN A 104 9.97 -13.36 27.16
CA GLN A 104 11.31 -13.01 26.74
C GLN A 104 12.23 -12.92 27.95
N HIS A 105 13.18 -13.85 28.05
CA HIS A 105 14.21 -13.80 29.09
C HIS A 105 15.23 -12.67 28.89
N ASP A 106 15.33 -12.14 27.65
CA ASP A 106 16.36 -11.18 27.28
C ASP A 106 15.85 -10.02 26.40
N THR A 107 15.33 -8.97 27.03
CA THR A 107 14.65 -7.86 26.32
C THR A 107 15.58 -6.73 25.91
N HIS A 108 16.82 -6.69 26.40
CA HIS A 108 17.74 -5.57 26.13
C HIS A 108 18.11 -5.48 24.64
N HIS A 109 18.13 -6.62 23.94
CA HIS A 109 18.37 -6.68 22.49
C HIS A 109 17.21 -6.18 21.62
N ASN A 110 15.99 -6.05 22.15
CA ASN A 110 14.80 -5.73 21.33
C ASN A 110 14.96 -4.41 20.58
N GLN A 111 15.45 -3.38 21.26
CA GLN A 111 15.65 -2.07 20.66
C GLN A 111 16.80 -2.08 19.64
N ALA A 112 17.85 -2.86 19.88
CA ALA A 112 18.96 -3.03 18.95
C ALA A 112 18.50 -3.74 17.67
N VAL A 113 17.82 -4.89 17.79
CA VAL A 113 17.23 -5.62 16.66
C VAL A 113 16.30 -4.71 15.87
N PHE A 114 15.37 -4.00 16.54
CA PHE A 114 14.43 -3.12 15.87
C PHE A 114 15.13 -2.02 15.07
N LYS A 115 16.14 -1.34 15.65
CA LYS A 115 16.94 -0.35 14.92
C LYS A 115 17.67 -0.98 13.73
N MET A 116 18.26 -2.16 13.88
CA MET A 116 19.07 -2.79 12.83
C MET A 116 18.21 -3.26 11.64
N LEU A 117 16.98 -3.73 11.89
CA LEU A 117 16.02 -4.15 10.85
C LEU A 117 15.69 -3.04 9.84
N VAL A 118 15.75 -1.77 10.27
CA VAL A 118 15.34 -0.59 9.48
C VAL A 118 16.50 0.34 9.14
N ASN A 119 17.76 -0.11 9.28
CA ASN A 119 18.96 0.68 9.01
C ASN A 119 20.01 -0.09 8.19
N LYS A 120 19.54 -0.83 7.17
CA LYS A 120 20.33 -1.54 6.16
C LYS A 120 21.30 -2.57 6.74
N VAL A 121 20.94 -3.20 7.87
CA VAL A 121 21.73 -4.31 8.42
C VAL A 121 21.13 -5.65 7.95
N PRO A 122 21.87 -6.50 7.22
CA PRO A 122 21.39 -7.84 6.84
C PRO A 122 21.13 -8.71 8.07
N PHE A 123 20.14 -9.62 8.00
CA PHE A 123 19.75 -10.46 9.13
C PHE A 123 20.92 -11.26 9.73
N ALA A 124 21.76 -11.87 8.88
CA ALA A 124 22.95 -12.60 9.34
C ALA A 124 23.94 -11.72 10.11
N ARG A 125 24.04 -10.42 9.75
CA ARG A 125 24.86 -9.45 10.49
C ARG A 125 24.22 -9.08 11.82
N ILE A 126 22.89 -8.98 11.92
CA ILE A 126 22.19 -8.76 13.20
C ILE A 126 22.49 -9.90 14.16
N VAL A 127 22.30 -11.15 13.71
CA VAL A 127 22.57 -12.37 14.48
C VAL A 127 24.03 -12.39 14.97
N SER A 128 24.99 -12.13 14.07
CA SER A 128 26.42 -12.10 14.40
C SER A 128 26.81 -10.97 15.35
N MET A 129 26.30 -9.75 15.14
CA MET A 129 26.65 -8.58 15.96
C MET A 129 26.09 -8.65 17.39
N LEU A 130 24.92 -9.28 17.56
CA LEU A 130 24.26 -9.41 18.86
C LEU A 130 24.58 -10.75 19.55
N GLY A 131 25.28 -11.67 18.88
CA GLY A 131 25.61 -12.98 19.44
C GLY A 131 24.38 -13.84 19.78
N ILE A 132 23.26 -13.62 19.09
CA ILE A 132 21.99 -14.35 19.31
C ILE A 132 21.83 -15.50 18.31
N SER A 133 21.00 -16.50 18.61
CA SER A 133 20.64 -17.53 17.63
C SER A 133 19.65 -17.01 16.58
N TRP A 134 19.55 -17.70 15.44
CA TRP A 134 18.54 -17.41 14.42
C TRP A 134 17.10 -17.52 14.96
N GLU A 135 16.84 -18.52 15.79
CA GLU A 135 15.54 -18.72 16.44
C GLU A 135 15.17 -17.53 17.32
N VAL A 136 16.08 -17.07 18.17
CA VAL A 136 15.88 -15.87 19.01
C VAL A 136 15.63 -14.64 18.13
N PHE A 137 16.40 -14.46 17.05
CA PHE A 137 16.20 -13.36 16.11
C PHE A 137 14.79 -13.36 15.50
N TYR A 138 14.31 -14.49 14.98
CA TYR A 138 12.97 -14.56 14.38
C TYR A 138 11.85 -14.35 15.42
N HIS A 139 12.00 -14.89 16.64
CA HIS A 139 11.06 -14.58 17.73
C HIS A 139 11.04 -13.08 18.08
N ARG A 140 12.18 -12.39 17.96
CA ARG A 140 12.25 -10.93 18.16
C ARG A 140 11.64 -10.16 17.00
N LEU A 141 11.87 -10.58 15.75
CA LEU A 141 11.21 -10.00 14.58
C LEU A 141 9.69 -10.07 14.73
N ASP A 142 9.15 -11.22 15.10
CA ASP A 142 7.71 -11.43 15.28
C ASP A 142 7.14 -10.64 16.45
N PHE A 143 7.90 -10.52 17.54
CA PHE A 143 7.53 -9.64 18.65
C PHE A 143 7.49 -8.16 18.22
N ILE A 144 8.52 -7.67 17.54
CA ILE A 144 8.61 -6.28 17.08
C ILE A 144 7.48 -5.98 16.09
N HIS A 145 7.20 -6.89 15.15
CA HIS A 145 6.10 -6.76 14.21
C HIS A 145 4.75 -6.63 14.93
N ARG A 146 4.46 -7.53 15.88
CA ARG A 146 3.22 -7.46 16.69
C ARG A 146 3.12 -6.15 17.49
N GLN A 147 4.22 -5.67 18.08
CA GLN A 147 4.24 -4.39 18.79
C GLN A 147 3.99 -3.21 17.86
N CYS A 148 4.60 -3.21 16.67
CA CYS A 148 4.37 -2.18 15.65
C CYS A 148 2.89 -2.13 15.24
N LEU A 149 2.28 -3.29 14.95
CA LEU A 149 0.87 -3.37 14.57
C LEU A 149 -0.06 -2.92 15.71
N ALA A 150 0.16 -3.37 16.94
CA ALA A 150 -0.65 -2.96 18.08
C ALA A 150 -0.57 -1.45 18.33
N PHE A 151 0.65 -0.89 18.29
CA PHE A 151 0.90 0.54 18.44
C PHE A 151 0.26 1.37 17.33
N ALA A 152 0.36 0.91 16.08
CA ALA A 152 -0.22 1.57 14.92
C ALA A 152 -1.74 1.54 15.00
N ALA A 153 -2.33 0.38 15.31
CA ALA A 153 -3.77 0.19 15.43
C ALA A 153 -4.41 1.15 16.45
N ASP A 154 -3.81 1.33 17.62
CA ASP A 154 -4.32 2.27 18.64
C ASP A 154 -4.45 3.70 18.11
N ARG A 155 -3.48 4.16 17.32
CA ARG A 155 -3.46 5.51 16.77
C ARG A 155 -4.30 5.64 15.52
N GLU A 156 -4.21 4.67 14.62
CA GLU A 156 -4.92 4.69 13.34
C GLU A 156 -6.44 4.51 13.52
N ARG A 157 -6.90 3.82 14.58
CA ARG A 157 -8.33 3.82 14.94
C ARG A 157 -8.89 5.23 15.22
N LYS A 158 -8.05 6.18 15.63
CA LYS A 158 -8.45 7.58 15.89
C LYS A 158 -8.61 8.38 14.61
N LEU A 159 -8.12 7.90 13.45
CA LEU A 159 -8.26 8.59 12.16
C LEU A 159 -9.72 8.80 11.76
N LYS A 160 -10.62 7.89 12.12
CA LYS A 160 -12.06 8.05 11.87
C LYS A 160 -12.62 9.33 12.47
N GLY A 161 -12.12 9.75 13.63
CA GLY A 161 -12.59 10.95 14.33
C GLY A 161 -11.79 12.21 14.02
N LEU A 162 -10.69 12.11 13.26
CA LEU A 162 -9.85 13.26 12.97
C LEU A 162 -10.51 14.13 11.88
N PRO A 163 -10.74 15.44 12.11
CA PRO A 163 -11.29 16.31 11.08
C PRO A 163 -10.24 16.57 10.01
N ILE A 164 -10.46 16.02 8.81
CA ILE A 164 -9.51 16.16 7.69
C ILE A 164 -10.19 16.89 6.54
N ARG A 165 -9.87 18.17 6.37
CA ARG A 165 -10.41 18.98 5.26
C ARG A 165 -10.03 18.42 3.88
N ARG A 166 -8.81 17.90 3.71
CA ARG A 166 -8.38 17.34 2.43
C ARG A 166 -7.20 16.38 2.58
N LEU A 167 -7.24 15.28 1.84
CA LEU A 167 -6.10 14.38 1.65
C LEU A 167 -5.62 14.38 0.21
N TYR A 168 -4.30 14.28 0.04
CA TYR A 168 -3.62 14.24 -1.24
C TYR A 168 -2.90 12.89 -1.36
N LEU A 169 -3.65 11.82 -1.63
CA LEU A 169 -3.17 10.46 -1.55
C LEU A 169 -2.46 10.04 -2.84
N ALA A 170 -1.16 9.82 -2.75
CA ALA A 170 -0.36 9.17 -3.76
C ALA A 170 -0.39 7.65 -3.54
N THR A 171 -0.81 6.89 -4.55
CA THR A 171 -0.88 5.43 -4.52
C THR A 171 -0.01 4.83 -5.61
N ASP A 172 0.89 3.93 -5.22
CA ASP A 172 1.78 3.21 -6.12
C ASP A 172 2.00 1.77 -5.61
N ARG A 173 2.56 0.93 -6.48
CA ARG A 173 2.88 -0.47 -6.21
C ARG A 173 4.35 -0.77 -6.43
N GLN A 174 4.86 -1.74 -5.68
CA GLN A 174 6.23 -2.23 -5.82
C GLN A 174 6.27 -3.75 -5.73
N ASP A 175 6.99 -4.37 -6.65
CA ASP A 175 7.25 -5.80 -6.59
C ASP A 175 8.50 -6.10 -5.76
N TYR A 176 8.41 -7.20 -5.01
CA TYR A 176 9.44 -7.75 -4.13
C TYR A 176 9.72 -9.20 -4.54
N VAL A 177 11.00 -9.50 -4.70
CA VAL A 177 11.48 -10.84 -5.01
C VAL A 177 11.79 -11.57 -3.71
N VAL A 178 11.23 -12.77 -3.56
CA VAL A 178 11.50 -13.69 -2.46
C VAL A 178 12.28 -14.87 -3.04
N ASN A 179 13.41 -15.20 -2.40
CA ASN A 179 14.28 -16.29 -2.79
C ASN A 179 13.59 -17.65 -2.57
N TRP A 180 13.98 -18.63 -3.37
CA TRP A 180 13.54 -20.01 -3.23
C TRP A 180 14.17 -20.71 -2.01
N ALA A 181 13.42 -21.61 -1.36
CA ALA A 181 13.92 -22.35 -0.20
C ALA A 181 14.87 -23.51 -0.57
N GLY A 182 14.72 -24.12 -1.76
CA GLY A 182 15.44 -25.34 -2.15
C GLY A 182 16.40 -25.15 -3.33
N ARG A 183 17.65 -25.64 -3.25
CA ARG A 183 18.68 -25.49 -4.31
C ARG A 183 18.31 -26.10 -5.67
N ARG A 184 17.35 -27.04 -5.71
CA ARG A 184 16.90 -27.75 -6.92
C ARG A 184 15.84 -26.97 -7.72
N ASP A 185 15.11 -26.06 -7.07
CA ASP A 185 14.06 -25.24 -7.68
C ASP A 185 14.47 -23.77 -7.56
N LYS A 186 14.95 -23.19 -8.67
CA LYS A 186 15.55 -21.84 -8.71
C LYS A 186 14.57 -20.76 -9.20
N TRP A 187 13.27 -20.96 -9.01
CA TRP A 187 12.26 -19.99 -9.41
C TRP A 187 11.95 -19.00 -8.28
N ASN A 188 11.85 -17.73 -8.65
CA ASN A 188 11.61 -16.65 -7.70
C ASN A 188 10.11 -16.51 -7.43
N ILE A 189 9.75 -16.26 -6.18
CA ILE A 189 8.40 -15.78 -5.85
C ILE A 189 8.42 -14.26 -5.98
N VAL A 190 7.44 -13.70 -6.71
CA VAL A 190 7.31 -12.25 -6.86
C VAL A 190 6.01 -11.81 -6.21
N LEU A 191 6.13 -11.03 -5.13
CA LEU A 191 5.01 -10.43 -4.43
C LEU A 191 4.87 -8.96 -4.83
N SER A 192 3.66 -8.52 -5.12
CA SER A 192 3.37 -7.10 -5.31
C SER A 192 2.87 -6.51 -4.00
N ALA A 193 3.29 -5.30 -3.67
CA ALA A 193 2.75 -4.55 -2.55
C ALA A 193 2.29 -3.17 -2.97
N VAL A 194 1.09 -2.79 -2.52
CA VAL A 194 0.51 -1.46 -2.72
C VAL A 194 0.73 -0.61 -1.47
N ALA A 195 1.02 0.68 -1.66
CA ALA A 195 1.03 1.65 -0.58
C ALA A 195 0.33 2.95 -0.98
N SER A 196 -0.25 3.63 0.00
CA SER A 196 -0.81 4.98 -0.17
C SER A 196 -0.26 5.94 0.87
N ALA A 197 0.22 7.09 0.41
CA ALA A 197 0.81 8.12 1.24
C ALA A 197 0.19 9.49 0.97
N ASP A 198 -0.09 10.27 2.01
CA ASP A 198 -0.51 11.67 1.82
C ASP A 198 0.69 12.57 1.46
N ASN A 199 0.59 13.31 0.36
CA ASN A 199 1.61 14.22 -0.12
C ASN A 199 1.86 15.42 0.82
N SER A 200 0.90 15.76 1.68
CA SER A 200 1.05 16.91 2.59
C SER A 200 1.82 16.55 3.86
N SER A 201 1.40 15.49 4.55
CA SER A 201 2.01 15.00 5.78
C SER A 201 3.15 14.02 5.52
N GLY A 202 3.15 13.30 4.39
CA GLY A 202 4.02 12.17 4.10
C GLY A 202 3.61 10.89 4.85
N TYR A 203 2.43 10.86 5.47
CA TYR A 203 1.97 9.72 6.27
C TYR A 203 1.52 8.58 5.36
N VAL A 204 1.96 7.36 5.66
CA VAL A 204 1.65 6.16 4.88
C VAL A 204 0.56 5.37 5.60
N PHE A 205 -0.64 5.35 5.01
CA PHE A 205 -1.83 4.72 5.61
C PHE A 205 -1.81 3.19 5.51
N GLY A 206 -1.14 2.64 4.50
CA GLY A 206 -0.99 1.20 4.32
C GLY A 206 0.20 0.87 3.42
N ALA A 207 0.78 -0.31 3.63
CA ALA A 207 1.76 -0.93 2.76
C ALA A 207 1.53 -2.45 2.80
N GLN A 208 0.73 -2.98 1.87
CA GLN A 208 0.21 -4.35 1.92
C GLN A 208 0.70 -5.16 0.73
N SER A 209 1.33 -6.31 1.00
CA SER A 209 1.69 -7.30 0.01
C SER A 209 0.54 -8.26 -0.28
N ASN A 210 0.50 -8.77 -1.51
CA ASN A 210 -0.47 -9.75 -1.97
C ASN A 210 -0.15 -11.19 -1.51
N PHE A 211 0.12 -11.39 -0.23
CA PHE A 211 0.44 -12.70 0.35
C PHE A 211 -0.33 -12.93 1.65
N ASP A 212 -1.01 -14.07 1.73
CA ASP A 212 -1.70 -14.56 2.92
C ASP A 212 -0.90 -15.69 3.58
N PRO A 213 -0.23 -15.41 4.72
CA PRO A 213 0.51 -16.42 5.46
C PRO A 213 -0.38 -17.33 6.32
N SER A 214 -1.67 -17.00 6.49
CA SER A 214 -2.58 -17.69 7.41
C SER A 214 -3.38 -18.82 6.77
N SER A 215 -3.51 -18.79 5.44
CA SER A 215 -4.21 -19.83 4.69
C SER A 215 -3.34 -21.08 4.49
N ASP A 216 -3.94 -22.26 4.65
CA ASP A 216 -3.31 -23.54 4.35
C ASP A 216 -3.42 -23.84 2.85
N ARG A 217 -2.28 -23.89 2.17
CA ARG A 217 -2.19 -24.10 0.73
C ARG A 217 -2.78 -25.45 0.31
N ASP A 218 -2.37 -26.53 0.98
CA ASP A 218 -2.73 -27.88 0.57
C ASP A 218 -4.22 -28.12 0.80
N ALA A 219 -4.75 -27.60 1.91
CA ALA A 219 -6.19 -27.67 2.20
C ALA A 219 -7.03 -26.89 1.18
N VAL A 220 -6.58 -25.69 0.77
CA VAL A 220 -7.28 -24.87 -0.22
C VAL A 220 -7.24 -25.51 -1.61
N GLU A 221 -6.09 -25.98 -2.08
CA GLU A 221 -5.96 -26.65 -3.39
C GLU A 221 -6.80 -27.94 -3.43
N ALA A 222 -6.79 -28.74 -2.36
CA ALA A 222 -7.61 -29.93 -2.25
C ALA A 222 -9.12 -29.61 -2.29
N ASP A 223 -9.57 -28.58 -1.55
CA ASP A 223 -10.97 -28.17 -1.57
C ASP A 223 -11.38 -27.58 -2.93
N ALA A 224 -10.53 -26.74 -3.54
CA ALA A 224 -10.77 -26.16 -4.86
C ALA A 224 -10.91 -27.24 -5.94
N GLY A 225 -10.09 -28.29 -5.88
CA GLY A 225 -10.22 -29.47 -6.72
C GLY A 225 -11.54 -30.21 -6.49
N ARG A 226 -11.88 -30.47 -5.22
CA ARG A 226 -13.08 -31.22 -4.80
C ARG A 226 -14.38 -30.53 -5.22
N ILE A 227 -14.49 -29.20 -5.07
CA ILE A 227 -15.69 -28.45 -5.45
C ILE A 227 -15.73 -28.07 -6.93
N GLY A 228 -14.66 -28.41 -7.69
CA GLY A 228 -14.54 -28.02 -9.09
C GLY A 228 -14.47 -26.51 -9.27
N ASP A 229 -13.78 -25.78 -8.39
CA ASP A 229 -13.79 -24.31 -8.35
C ASP A 229 -13.39 -23.69 -9.71
N HIS A 230 -12.41 -24.31 -10.37
CA HIS A 230 -11.93 -23.93 -11.71
C HIS A 230 -12.99 -24.04 -12.84
N LEU A 231 -14.06 -24.80 -12.65
CA LEU A 231 -15.16 -24.93 -13.60
C LEU A 231 -16.07 -23.70 -13.59
N SER A 232 -16.08 -22.97 -12.47
CA SER A 232 -16.81 -21.70 -12.36
C SER A 232 -16.02 -20.56 -12.99
N PRO A 233 -16.71 -19.58 -13.60
CA PRO A 233 -16.09 -18.32 -14.01
C PRO A 233 -15.35 -17.67 -12.85
N SER A 234 -14.18 -17.07 -13.10
CA SER A 234 -13.27 -16.56 -12.06
C SER A 234 -13.97 -15.76 -10.93
N PRO A 235 -14.87 -14.80 -11.21
CA PRO A 235 -15.52 -13.99 -10.17
C PRO A 235 -16.51 -14.76 -9.28
N LEU A 236 -16.95 -15.94 -9.71
CA LEU A 236 -17.91 -16.78 -8.99
C LEU A 236 -17.24 -17.92 -8.20
N ARG A 237 -15.91 -18.01 -8.27
CA ARG A 237 -15.13 -19.00 -7.53
C ARG A 237 -15.14 -18.72 -6.04
N LYS A 238 -15.09 -19.78 -5.23
CA LYS A 238 -14.87 -19.68 -3.78
C LYS A 238 -13.49 -19.11 -3.47
N TYR A 239 -12.46 -19.56 -4.20
CA TYR A 239 -11.07 -19.14 -3.99
C TYR A 239 -10.60 -18.11 -5.04
N ALA A 240 -11.53 -17.30 -5.57
CA ALA A 240 -11.28 -16.34 -6.66
C ALA A 240 -10.12 -15.35 -6.41
N ARG A 241 -9.82 -15.04 -5.14
CA ARG A 241 -8.74 -14.12 -4.78
C ARG A 241 -7.36 -14.75 -4.80
N PHE A 242 -7.23 -16.08 -4.79
CA PHE A 242 -5.94 -16.76 -4.70
C PHE A 242 -5.45 -17.21 -6.07
N TRP A 243 -4.14 -17.13 -6.26
CA TRP A 243 -3.47 -17.85 -7.31
C TRP A 243 -3.44 -19.35 -6.96
N LEU A 244 -4.27 -20.13 -7.64
CA LEU A 244 -4.21 -21.59 -7.60
C LEU A 244 -3.23 -22.12 -8.65
N GLU A 245 -2.73 -23.35 -8.47
CA GLU A 245 -1.75 -23.97 -9.37
C GLU A 245 -2.20 -23.96 -10.84
N ARG A 246 -3.48 -24.24 -11.10
CA ARG A 246 -4.06 -24.21 -12.45
C ARG A 246 -4.02 -22.81 -13.07
N ASP A 247 -4.33 -21.77 -12.30
CA ASP A 247 -4.30 -20.39 -12.77
C ASP A 247 -2.87 -19.94 -13.06
N TYR A 248 -1.93 -20.33 -12.20
CA TYR A 248 -0.50 -20.10 -12.41
C TYR A 248 0.00 -20.74 -13.72
N LEU A 249 -0.29 -22.03 -13.95
CA LEU A 249 0.13 -22.72 -15.18
C LEU A 249 -0.48 -22.06 -16.43
N ALA A 250 -1.75 -21.66 -16.37
CA ALA A 250 -2.42 -20.96 -17.46
C ALA A 250 -1.78 -19.59 -17.76
N SER A 251 -1.38 -18.85 -16.72
CA SER A 251 -0.67 -17.57 -16.86
C SER A 251 0.74 -17.75 -17.41
N ALA A 252 1.51 -18.69 -16.86
CA ALA A 252 2.91 -18.93 -17.24
C ALA A 252 3.03 -19.33 -18.72
N ASN A 253 2.10 -20.13 -19.23
CA ASN A 253 2.07 -20.56 -20.63
C ASN A 253 1.72 -19.42 -21.61
N LYS A 254 0.95 -18.41 -21.19
CA LYS A 254 0.61 -17.26 -22.05
C LYS A 254 1.75 -16.27 -22.22
N MET A 255 2.67 -16.22 -21.26
CA MET A 255 3.71 -15.18 -21.19
C MET A 255 5.03 -15.53 -21.88
N SER A 256 5.18 -16.73 -22.45
CA SER A 256 6.35 -17.09 -23.25
C SER A 256 6.36 -16.29 -24.56
N GLY A 257 7.15 -15.21 -24.64
CA GLY A 257 7.47 -14.52 -25.90
C GLY A 257 6.98 -13.08 -26.08
N LYS A 258 6.47 -12.40 -25.04
CA LYS A 258 6.12 -10.96 -25.13
C LYS A 258 7.31 -10.07 -24.72
N GLU A 259 7.88 -9.35 -25.67
CA GLU A 259 8.76 -8.20 -25.38
C GLU A 259 7.93 -6.96 -25.04
N GLY A 260 8.30 -6.25 -23.97
CA GLY A 260 7.61 -5.03 -23.56
C GLY A 260 7.88 -3.86 -24.51
N ARG A 261 6.86 -3.07 -24.83
CA ARG A 261 7.04 -1.82 -25.58
C ARG A 261 7.69 -0.77 -24.67
N ILE A 262 8.86 -0.26 -25.06
CA ILE A 262 9.54 0.82 -24.34
C ILE A 262 9.34 2.13 -25.10
N GLY A 263 8.67 3.09 -24.48
CA GLY A 263 8.58 4.46 -24.99
C GLY A 263 9.85 5.25 -24.65
N THR A 264 10.40 5.97 -25.64
CA THR A 264 11.60 6.80 -25.48
C THR A 264 11.31 8.22 -25.01
N THR A 265 10.05 8.66 -25.12
CA THR A 265 9.57 9.97 -24.67
C THR A 265 8.41 9.78 -23.70
N LEU A 266 8.09 10.82 -22.91
CA LEU A 266 6.98 10.74 -21.97
C LEU A 266 5.66 10.35 -22.65
N ASP A 267 5.35 10.94 -23.80
CA ASP A 267 4.11 10.69 -24.55
C ASP A 267 4.07 9.28 -25.16
N SER A 268 5.20 8.80 -25.72
CA SER A 268 5.26 7.43 -26.25
C SER A 268 5.21 6.40 -25.13
N ALA A 269 5.75 6.71 -23.95
CA ALA A 269 5.63 5.87 -22.77
C ALA A 269 4.19 5.81 -22.24
N ILE A 270 3.46 6.93 -22.24
CA ILE A 270 2.02 6.96 -21.90
C ILE A 270 1.24 6.09 -22.88
N SER A 271 1.48 6.27 -24.19
CA SER A 271 0.81 5.53 -25.26
C SER A 271 1.09 4.03 -25.18
N ALA A 272 2.36 3.65 -24.97
CA ALA A 272 2.79 2.26 -24.82
C ALA A 272 2.11 1.57 -23.62
N THR A 273 1.88 2.31 -22.54
CA THR A 273 1.20 1.80 -21.34
C THR A 273 -0.26 1.47 -21.64
N TYR A 274 -1.00 2.36 -22.32
CA TYR A 274 -2.37 2.05 -22.78
C TYR A 274 -2.41 0.87 -23.75
N ALA A 275 -1.50 0.81 -24.71
CA ALA A 275 -1.45 -0.27 -25.68
C ALA A 275 -1.19 -1.63 -25.01
N THR A 276 -0.28 -1.66 -24.03
CA THR A 276 0.00 -2.87 -23.24
C THR A 276 -1.21 -3.29 -22.42
N ALA A 277 -1.90 -2.36 -21.78
CA ALA A 277 -3.09 -2.65 -20.99
C ALA A 277 -4.23 -3.22 -21.86
N GLY A 278 -4.43 -2.66 -23.06
CA GLY A 278 -5.47 -3.10 -24.00
C GLY A 278 -5.27 -4.50 -24.58
N GLU A 279 -4.07 -5.08 -24.49
CA GLU A 279 -3.78 -6.45 -24.94
C GLU A 279 -4.12 -7.52 -23.89
N ARG A 280 -4.40 -7.11 -22.65
CA ARG A 280 -4.74 -8.03 -21.58
C ARG A 280 -6.18 -8.50 -21.76
N LEU A 281 -6.43 -9.78 -21.46
CA LEU A 281 -7.80 -10.29 -21.39
C LEU A 281 -8.59 -9.56 -20.29
N ASP A 282 -7.96 -9.40 -19.14
CA ASP A 282 -8.44 -8.58 -18.04
C ASP A 282 -7.52 -7.35 -17.91
N VAL A 283 -8.02 -6.19 -18.30
CA VAL A 283 -7.26 -4.93 -18.28
C VAL A 283 -6.77 -4.56 -16.87
N GLU A 284 -7.44 -5.06 -15.82
CA GLU A 284 -7.14 -4.76 -14.41
C GLU A 284 -6.08 -5.68 -13.82
N VAL A 285 -5.77 -6.82 -14.46
CA VAL A 285 -4.76 -7.77 -13.98
C VAL A 285 -3.37 -7.28 -14.39
N PHE A 286 -2.49 -7.07 -13.42
CA PHE A 286 -1.12 -6.59 -13.65
C PHE A 286 -0.05 -7.49 -13.05
N ASP A 287 -0.43 -8.58 -12.37
CA ASP A 287 0.48 -9.51 -11.70
C ASP A 287 0.55 -10.88 -12.39
N GLU A 288 0.56 -10.87 -13.73
CA GLU A 288 0.72 -12.06 -14.56
C GLU A 288 2.00 -12.84 -14.21
N LYS A 289 1.85 -14.16 -14.07
CA LYS A 289 2.95 -15.07 -13.74
C LYS A 289 3.67 -15.50 -15.00
N THR A 290 5.00 -15.52 -14.93
CA THR A 290 5.88 -16.00 -16.01
C THR A 290 6.47 -17.37 -15.66
N ALA A 291 6.98 -18.10 -16.66
CA ALA A 291 7.60 -19.41 -16.47
C ALA A 291 8.86 -19.42 -15.58
N ASN A 292 9.39 -18.26 -15.19
CA ASN A 292 10.54 -18.12 -14.28
C ASN A 292 10.14 -17.74 -12.85
N GLN A 293 8.84 -17.57 -12.59
CA GLN A 293 8.30 -17.31 -11.27
C GLN A 293 7.68 -18.59 -10.71
N LYS A 294 7.46 -18.65 -9.40
CA LYS A 294 6.64 -19.70 -8.79
C LYS A 294 5.71 -19.15 -7.71
N LEU A 295 4.73 -19.94 -7.34
CA LEU A 295 3.89 -19.65 -6.18
C LEU A 295 4.62 -19.99 -4.86
N PRO A 296 4.23 -19.36 -3.73
CA PRO A 296 4.76 -19.68 -2.41
C PRO A 296 4.62 -21.16 -2.01
N ASP A 297 5.64 -21.69 -1.34
CA ASP A 297 5.64 -23.08 -0.84
C ASP A 297 4.73 -23.27 0.40
N TYR A 298 4.37 -22.18 1.08
CA TYR A 298 3.38 -22.14 2.16
C TYR A 298 2.60 -20.83 2.10
N GLY A 299 1.42 -20.78 2.73
CA GLY A 299 0.50 -19.69 2.53
C GLY A 299 0.01 -19.63 1.08
N LEU A 300 -0.75 -18.60 0.75
CA LEU A 300 -1.26 -18.40 -0.60
C LEU A 300 -0.95 -16.99 -1.10
N GLN A 301 -0.60 -16.91 -2.38
CA GLN A 301 -0.48 -15.62 -3.05
C GLN A 301 -1.87 -15.15 -3.48
N VAL A 302 -2.20 -13.92 -3.14
CA VAL A 302 -3.44 -13.26 -3.56
C VAL A 302 -3.19 -12.60 -4.92
N HIS A 303 -4.16 -12.67 -5.82
CA HIS A 303 -4.19 -11.87 -7.04
C HIS A 303 -4.02 -10.38 -6.69
N ALA A 304 -3.01 -9.72 -7.26
CA ALA A 304 -2.60 -8.39 -6.80
C ALA A 304 -3.70 -7.34 -6.94
N GLU A 305 -4.60 -7.49 -7.92
CA GLU A 305 -5.75 -6.60 -8.08
C GLU A 305 -6.76 -6.74 -6.94
N TYR A 306 -6.92 -7.92 -6.33
CA TYR A 306 -7.77 -8.07 -5.13
C TYR A 306 -7.17 -7.30 -3.94
N THR A 307 -5.86 -7.43 -3.71
CA THR A 307 -5.16 -6.66 -2.67
C THR A 307 -5.25 -5.16 -2.94
N LEU A 308 -5.16 -4.74 -4.20
CA LEU A 308 -5.24 -3.34 -4.61
C LEU A 308 -6.65 -2.75 -4.40
N VAL A 309 -7.71 -3.45 -4.83
CA VAL A 309 -9.10 -3.04 -4.59
C VAL A 309 -9.38 -3.01 -3.09
N ALA A 310 -9.00 -4.05 -2.35
CA ALA A 310 -9.13 -4.09 -0.90
C ALA A 310 -8.38 -2.93 -0.23
N HIS A 311 -7.21 -2.52 -0.74
CA HIS A 311 -6.46 -1.38 -0.21
C HIS A 311 -7.26 -0.08 -0.25
N PHE A 312 -7.96 0.22 -1.35
CA PHE A 312 -8.78 1.43 -1.41
C PHE A 312 -10.01 1.36 -0.49
N TYR A 313 -10.67 0.20 -0.38
CA TYR A 313 -11.72 0.00 0.63
C TYR A 313 -11.18 0.11 2.06
N PHE A 314 -9.94 -0.33 2.30
CA PHE A 314 -9.25 -0.18 3.57
C PHE A 314 -9.00 1.29 3.92
N LEU A 315 -8.56 2.11 2.95
CA LEU A 315 -8.42 3.56 3.16
C LEU A 315 -9.74 4.18 3.58
N ARG A 316 -10.83 3.85 2.86
CA ARG A 316 -12.18 4.31 3.19
C ARG A 316 -12.66 3.82 4.56
N LYS A 317 -12.38 2.56 4.92
CA LYS A 317 -12.70 1.99 6.25
C LYS A 317 -11.93 2.70 7.37
N MET A 318 -10.69 3.12 7.14
CA MET A 318 -9.84 3.77 8.15
C MET A 318 -10.15 5.26 8.33
N LEU A 319 -10.50 5.95 7.25
CA LEU A 319 -10.62 7.41 7.18
C LEU A 319 -12.11 7.82 7.03
N GLY A 320 -12.72 8.24 8.14
CA GLY A 320 -14.16 8.50 8.21
C GLY A 320 -14.60 9.95 7.95
N ASN A 321 -13.76 10.93 8.31
CA ASN A 321 -14.13 12.36 8.33
C ASN A 321 -13.27 13.19 7.38
N VAL A 322 -13.21 12.77 6.11
CA VAL A 322 -12.46 13.48 5.06
C VAL A 322 -13.44 14.27 4.18
N GLU A 323 -13.31 15.59 4.15
CA GLU A 323 -14.20 16.46 3.36
C GLU A 323 -13.88 16.42 1.86
N GLY A 324 -12.61 16.18 1.50
CA GLY A 324 -12.17 16.15 0.10
C GLY A 324 -11.00 15.20 -0.14
N TRP A 325 -11.10 14.39 -1.19
CA TRP A 325 -10.09 13.40 -1.57
C TRP A 325 -9.44 13.79 -2.88
N ARG A 326 -8.12 13.81 -2.92
CA ARG A 326 -7.35 13.97 -4.16
C ARG A 326 -6.43 12.77 -4.30
N PHE A 327 -6.75 11.87 -5.23
CA PHE A 327 -5.97 10.67 -5.51
C PHE A 327 -5.01 10.92 -6.68
N PHE A 328 -3.76 10.53 -6.50
CA PHE A 328 -2.71 10.55 -7.50
C PHE A 328 -2.19 9.13 -7.68
N LEU A 329 -2.40 8.59 -8.87
CA LEU A 329 -2.27 7.17 -9.18
C LEU A 329 -1.18 6.98 -10.23
N ASP A 330 -0.37 5.92 -10.13
CA ASP A 330 0.45 5.52 -11.29
C ASP A 330 -0.46 5.11 -12.46
N GLN A 331 0.07 5.19 -13.69
CA GLN A 331 -0.68 4.89 -14.91
C GLN A 331 -0.91 3.37 -15.06
N GLU A 332 -1.87 2.83 -14.33
CA GLU A 332 -2.25 1.41 -14.34
C GLU A 332 -3.76 1.26 -14.21
N SER A 333 -4.37 0.51 -15.13
CA SER A 333 -5.83 0.36 -15.23
C SER A 333 -6.43 -0.28 -13.98
N GLY A 334 -5.73 -1.25 -13.37
CA GLY A 334 -6.14 -1.85 -12.09
C GLY A 334 -6.20 -0.84 -10.95
N ILE A 335 -5.28 0.13 -10.89
CA ILE A 335 -5.28 1.17 -9.84
C ILE A 335 -6.44 2.14 -10.06
N ARG A 336 -6.70 2.55 -11.31
CA ARG A 336 -7.88 3.36 -11.64
C ARG A 336 -9.17 2.65 -11.25
N SER A 337 -9.36 1.41 -11.69
CA SER A 337 -10.59 0.68 -11.38
C SER A 337 -10.80 0.51 -9.87
N ALA A 338 -9.75 0.14 -9.15
CA ALA A 338 -9.78 -0.02 -7.70
C ALA A 338 -10.16 1.29 -6.97
N CYS A 339 -9.56 2.41 -7.36
CA CYS A 339 -9.86 3.72 -6.79
C CYS A 339 -11.30 4.14 -7.08
N LEU A 340 -11.71 4.11 -8.36
CA LEU A 340 -13.02 4.58 -8.79
C LEU A 340 -14.15 3.72 -8.21
N SER A 341 -13.95 2.40 -8.09
CA SER A 341 -14.94 1.48 -7.53
C SER A 341 -15.13 1.70 -6.02
N ALA A 342 -14.05 1.90 -5.27
CA ALA A 342 -14.12 2.07 -3.81
C ALA A 342 -14.69 3.44 -3.38
N PHE A 343 -14.47 4.48 -4.19
CA PHE A 343 -14.85 5.88 -3.91
C PHE A 343 -15.96 6.40 -4.85
N GLN A 344 -16.75 5.51 -5.45
CA GLN A 344 -17.84 5.89 -6.35
C GLN A 344 -18.80 6.93 -5.75
N PRO A 345 -19.23 6.82 -4.48
CA PRO A 345 -20.12 7.82 -3.88
C PRO A 345 -19.48 9.21 -3.79
N GLU A 346 -18.22 9.28 -3.36
CA GLU A 346 -17.48 10.53 -3.20
C GLU A 346 -17.16 11.17 -4.56
N ILE A 347 -16.90 10.37 -5.59
CA ILE A 347 -16.71 10.84 -6.97
C ILE A 347 -18.02 11.39 -7.53
N ALA A 348 -19.14 10.68 -7.34
CA ALA A 348 -20.45 11.13 -7.77
C ALA A 348 -20.86 12.44 -7.07
N ALA A 349 -20.52 12.58 -5.78
CA ALA A 349 -20.71 13.79 -5.00
C ALA A 349 -19.69 14.91 -5.32
N ARG A 350 -18.73 14.66 -6.21
CA ARG A 350 -17.64 15.60 -6.58
C ARG A 350 -16.79 16.04 -5.38
N THR A 351 -16.65 15.16 -4.38
CA THR A 351 -15.76 15.33 -3.22
C THR A 351 -14.49 14.49 -3.33
N ALA A 352 -14.39 13.63 -4.34
CA ALA A 352 -13.18 12.88 -4.67
C ALA A 352 -12.76 13.04 -6.13
N GLU A 353 -11.48 13.33 -6.34
CA GLU A 353 -10.89 13.53 -7.66
C GLU A 353 -9.68 12.63 -7.81
N ALA A 354 -9.65 11.87 -8.91
CA ALA A 354 -8.56 10.97 -9.22
C ALA A 354 -7.78 11.45 -10.44
N PHE A 355 -6.46 11.36 -10.36
CA PHE A 355 -5.56 11.70 -11.43
C PHE A 355 -4.57 10.57 -11.66
N TYR A 356 -4.28 10.27 -12.92
CA TYR A 356 -3.03 9.59 -13.25
C TYR A 356 -1.87 10.56 -13.21
N VAL A 357 -0.71 10.08 -12.78
CA VAL A 357 0.56 10.79 -12.80
C VAL A 357 1.59 9.91 -13.49
N ARG A 358 2.24 10.45 -14.53
CA ARG A 358 3.35 9.79 -15.22
C ARG A 358 4.59 10.66 -15.14
N ILE A 359 5.71 10.06 -14.78
CA ILE A 359 7.01 10.73 -14.66
C ILE A 359 8.06 9.95 -15.45
N THR A 360 8.96 10.64 -16.14
CA THR A 360 10.11 10.00 -16.79
C THR A 360 11.11 9.52 -15.72
N LYS A 361 11.31 8.19 -15.63
CA LYS A 361 12.14 7.57 -14.57
C LYS A 361 13.64 7.53 -14.93
N ASP A 362 13.98 7.40 -16.21
CA ASP A 362 15.33 7.06 -16.68
C ASP A 362 16.14 8.25 -17.23
N LEU A 363 16.11 9.38 -16.53
CA LEU A 363 16.95 10.54 -16.87
C LEU A 363 18.22 10.59 -16.01
N THR A 364 19.34 10.98 -16.63
CA THR A 364 20.60 11.24 -15.92
C THR A 364 20.46 12.48 -15.02
N VAL A 365 21.29 12.56 -13.96
CA VAL A 365 21.26 13.70 -13.04
C VAL A 365 21.51 15.02 -13.77
N ASP A 366 22.42 15.03 -14.74
CA ASP A 366 22.75 16.24 -15.51
C ASP A 366 21.57 16.67 -16.39
N ARG A 367 20.90 15.73 -17.05
CA ARG A 367 19.70 16.04 -17.83
C ARG A 367 18.57 16.60 -16.95
N LYS A 368 18.39 16.07 -15.73
CA LYS A 368 17.41 16.61 -14.76
C LYS A 368 17.75 18.04 -14.34
N ARG A 369 19.04 18.34 -14.11
CA ARG A 369 19.52 19.69 -13.76
C ARG A 369 19.31 20.66 -14.92
N GLU A 370 19.62 20.25 -16.15
CA GLU A 370 19.40 21.04 -17.35
C GLU A 370 17.92 21.42 -17.52
N LEU A 371 17.01 20.44 -17.41
CA LEU A 371 15.56 20.68 -17.50
C LEU A 371 15.06 21.66 -16.42
N THR A 372 15.55 21.48 -15.19
CA THR A 372 15.19 22.36 -14.06
C THR A 372 15.72 23.78 -14.25
N ALA A 373 16.96 23.92 -14.73
CA ALA A 373 17.58 25.21 -15.01
C ALA A 373 16.85 25.95 -16.15
N ARG A 374 16.55 25.24 -17.25
CA ARG A 374 15.80 25.80 -18.38
C ARG A 374 14.42 26.29 -17.95
N SER A 375 13.67 25.49 -17.18
CA SER A 375 12.36 25.93 -16.68
C SER A 375 12.45 27.12 -15.74
N ARG A 376 13.51 27.20 -14.92
CA ARG A 376 13.76 28.38 -14.06
C ARG A 376 13.98 29.66 -14.88
N GLU A 377 14.71 29.58 -15.99
CA GLU A 377 14.90 30.75 -16.87
C GLU A 377 13.60 31.15 -17.58
N VAL A 378 12.81 30.19 -18.07
CA VAL A 378 11.47 30.45 -18.62
C VAL A 378 10.57 31.13 -17.58
N PHE A 379 10.56 30.63 -16.34
CA PHE A 379 9.79 31.20 -15.24
C PHE A 379 10.19 32.66 -14.96
N LYS A 380 11.49 32.97 -14.92
CA LYS A 380 11.99 34.34 -14.74
C LYS A 380 11.56 35.24 -15.90
N GLY A 381 11.65 34.77 -17.14
CA GLY A 381 11.23 35.51 -18.32
C GLY A 381 9.74 35.90 -18.27
N ILE A 382 8.87 34.94 -17.94
CA ILE A 382 7.43 35.19 -17.79
C ILE A 382 7.16 36.16 -16.64
N LYS A 383 7.89 36.03 -15.51
CA LYS A 383 7.77 36.96 -14.38
C LYS A 383 8.18 38.38 -14.75
N LEU A 384 9.22 38.55 -15.57
CA LEU A 384 9.65 39.86 -16.06
C LEU A 384 8.60 40.51 -16.99
N GLN A 385 7.96 39.70 -17.83
CA GLN A 385 6.85 40.14 -18.69
C GLN A 385 5.56 40.43 -17.93
N ASN A 386 5.42 39.92 -16.70
CA ASN A 386 4.24 40.11 -15.87
C ASN A 386 4.62 40.62 -14.45
N PRO A 387 5.15 41.86 -14.31
CA PRO A 387 5.70 42.34 -13.04
C PRO A 387 4.69 42.41 -11.89
N SER A 388 3.39 42.53 -12.21
CA SER A 388 2.30 42.57 -11.23
C SER A 388 1.94 41.20 -10.66
N LEU A 389 2.36 40.10 -11.29
CA LEU A 389 2.06 38.75 -10.82
C LEU A 389 3.05 38.30 -9.74
N SER A 390 2.50 37.71 -8.68
CA SER A 390 3.30 36.96 -7.71
C SER A 390 3.87 35.69 -8.34
N ASP A 391 4.85 35.06 -7.68
CA ASP A 391 5.35 33.75 -8.11
C ASP A 391 4.22 32.71 -8.26
N ALA A 392 3.20 32.78 -7.41
CA ALA A 392 2.03 31.91 -7.52
C ALA A 392 1.20 32.22 -8.78
N GLY A 393 1.02 33.50 -9.11
CA GLY A 393 0.35 33.94 -10.34
C GLY A 393 1.08 33.50 -11.61
N VAL A 394 2.42 33.59 -11.64
CA VAL A 394 3.24 33.11 -12.77
C VAL A 394 3.11 31.60 -12.96
N ARG A 395 3.14 30.81 -11.86
CA ARG A 395 2.90 29.35 -11.95
C ARG A 395 1.54 29.05 -12.55
N LEU A 396 0.52 29.76 -12.09
CA LEU A 396 -0.85 29.59 -12.56
C LEU A 396 -0.98 29.86 -14.06
N LEU A 397 -0.37 30.95 -14.54
CA LEU A 397 -0.34 31.30 -15.95
C LEU A 397 0.31 30.20 -16.80
N MET A 398 1.47 29.68 -16.36
CA MET A 398 2.16 28.59 -17.05
C MET A 398 1.31 27.30 -17.09
N LEU A 399 0.66 26.96 -15.98
CA LEU A 399 -0.20 25.77 -15.89
C LEU A 399 -1.43 25.91 -16.81
N LYS A 400 -2.08 27.08 -16.83
CA LYS A 400 -3.19 27.35 -17.75
C LYS A 400 -2.75 27.21 -19.21
N GLY A 401 -1.55 27.67 -19.54
CA GLY A 401 -0.96 27.49 -20.87
C GLY A 401 -0.80 26.02 -21.25
N GLU A 402 -0.32 25.17 -20.34
CA GLU A 402 -0.21 23.72 -20.59
C GLU A 402 -1.58 23.02 -20.65
N ILE A 403 -2.57 23.46 -19.84
CA ILE A 403 -3.94 22.93 -19.89
C ILE A 403 -4.60 23.24 -21.23
N ALA A 404 -4.35 24.42 -21.80
CA ALA A 404 -4.82 24.76 -23.15
C ALA A 404 -4.17 23.87 -24.24
N ASN A 405 -3.02 23.26 -23.96
CA ASN A 405 -2.28 22.37 -24.87
C ASN A 405 -2.41 20.88 -24.50
N ILE A 406 -3.62 20.49 -24.06
CA ILE A 406 -3.91 19.13 -23.61
C ILE A 406 -3.71 18.10 -24.72
N ARG A 407 -3.21 16.91 -24.35
CA ARG A 407 -2.95 15.80 -25.28
C ARG A 407 -3.86 14.62 -24.94
N GLN A 408 -4.31 13.88 -25.95
CA GLN A 408 -5.22 12.75 -25.75
C GLN A 408 -4.53 11.43 -26.08
N PHE A 409 -4.67 10.45 -25.20
CA PHE A 409 -4.06 9.13 -25.36
C PHE A 409 -5.03 7.99 -24.99
N GLY A 410 -4.76 6.80 -25.53
CA GLY A 410 -5.54 5.59 -25.26
C GLY A 410 -6.94 5.59 -25.90
N GLN A 411 -7.68 4.50 -25.71
CA GLN A 411 -9.00 4.32 -26.33
C GLN A 411 -10.05 5.32 -25.81
N TRP A 412 -9.93 5.74 -24.55
CA TRP A 412 -10.84 6.70 -23.92
C TRP A 412 -10.45 8.16 -24.16
N LYS A 413 -9.40 8.41 -24.97
CA LYS A 413 -8.86 9.75 -25.21
C LYS A 413 -8.60 10.51 -23.91
N ASP A 414 -8.07 9.80 -22.91
CA ASP A 414 -7.71 10.34 -21.61
C ASP A 414 -6.83 11.58 -21.83
N ARG A 415 -7.13 12.67 -21.10
CA ARG A 415 -6.62 14.02 -21.41
C ARG A 415 -5.47 14.38 -20.48
N TRP A 416 -4.26 14.42 -21.04
CA TRP A 416 -2.99 14.58 -20.34
C TRP A 416 -2.43 15.99 -20.49
N VAL A 417 -2.07 16.59 -19.36
CA VAL A 417 -1.43 17.91 -19.26
C VAL A 417 0.01 17.72 -18.80
N ARG A 418 0.95 18.36 -19.49
CA ARG A 418 2.36 18.39 -19.04
C ARG A 418 2.53 19.40 -17.91
N HIS A 419 3.35 19.05 -16.93
CA HIS A 419 3.66 19.96 -15.84
C HIS A 419 4.81 20.90 -16.26
N PRO A 420 4.60 22.23 -16.28
CA PRO A 420 5.58 23.17 -16.84
C PRO A 420 6.81 23.42 -15.95
N LEU A 421 6.74 22.96 -14.69
CA LEU A 421 7.74 23.20 -13.65
C LEU A 421 8.34 21.86 -13.19
N PRO A 422 9.39 21.37 -13.86
CA PRO A 422 10.06 20.14 -13.48
C PRO A 422 10.85 20.29 -12.18
N THR A 423 11.08 19.17 -11.51
CA THR A 423 11.92 19.08 -10.32
C THR A 423 12.95 17.97 -10.47
N MET A 424 13.96 17.93 -9.59
CA MET A 424 14.95 16.83 -9.60
C MET A 424 14.33 15.45 -9.37
N SER A 425 13.21 15.37 -8.65
CA SER A 425 12.46 14.13 -8.42
C SER A 425 11.44 13.84 -9.53
N GLU A 426 10.87 14.88 -10.14
CA GLU A 426 9.85 14.78 -11.19
C GLU A 426 10.26 15.67 -12.38
N PRO A 427 11.29 15.26 -13.15
CA PRO A 427 11.94 16.10 -14.16
C PRO A 427 11.13 16.28 -15.45
N GLU A 428 10.25 15.33 -15.74
CA GLU A 428 9.23 15.43 -16.77
C GLU A 428 8.01 14.72 -16.21
N LYS A 429 6.90 15.46 -16.06
CA LYS A 429 5.68 14.98 -15.45
C LYS A 429 4.50 15.30 -16.34
N ALA A 430 3.61 14.34 -16.52
CA ALA A 430 2.30 14.53 -17.12
C ALA A 430 1.23 13.99 -16.19
N VAL A 431 0.06 14.62 -16.23
CA VAL A 431 -1.05 14.34 -15.32
C VAL A 431 -2.33 14.25 -16.14
N CYS A 432 -3.19 13.27 -15.86
CA CYS A 432 -4.50 13.12 -16.47
C CYS A 432 -5.58 13.11 -15.41
N TRP A 433 -6.55 14.01 -15.48
CA TRP A 433 -7.69 14.04 -14.57
C TRP A 433 -8.75 13.03 -15.01
N LEU A 434 -8.97 12.00 -14.21
CA LEU A 434 -9.84 10.86 -14.54
C LEU A 434 -11.32 11.08 -14.21
N THR A 435 -11.58 11.94 -13.23
CA THR A 435 -12.93 12.23 -12.70
C THR A 435 -13.27 13.69 -12.92
N GLU A 436 -13.01 14.15 -14.13
CA GLU A 436 -13.20 15.55 -14.50
C GLU A 436 -14.67 15.99 -14.40
N HIS A 437 -14.85 17.23 -13.96
CA HIS A 437 -16.14 17.90 -13.93
C HIS A 437 -15.97 19.43 -13.99
N ASP A 438 -17.09 20.13 -14.08
CA ASP A 438 -17.22 21.57 -14.34
C ASP A 438 -17.34 22.48 -13.10
N GLN A 439 -17.40 21.92 -11.88
CA GLN A 439 -17.56 22.74 -10.66
C GLN A 439 -16.37 23.64 -10.30
N PHE A 440 -15.20 23.40 -10.89
CA PHE A 440 -13.99 24.13 -10.55
C PHE A 440 -13.66 25.18 -11.59
N ASP A 441 -13.37 26.39 -11.13
CA ASP A 441 -12.81 27.42 -11.98
C ASP A 441 -11.42 27.02 -12.50
N GLU A 442 -10.97 27.67 -13.57
CA GLU A 442 -9.68 27.39 -14.21
C GLU A 442 -8.49 27.49 -13.25
N ASN A 443 -8.55 28.39 -12.26
CA ASN A 443 -7.46 28.58 -11.31
C ASN A 443 -7.37 27.36 -10.39
N HIS A 444 -8.51 26.87 -9.91
CA HIS A 444 -8.59 25.68 -9.09
C HIS A 444 -8.10 24.45 -9.85
N VAL A 445 -8.55 24.25 -11.10
CA VAL A 445 -8.09 23.14 -11.95
C VAL A 445 -6.57 23.19 -12.13
N ALA A 446 -6.00 24.35 -12.45
CA ALA A 446 -4.55 24.52 -12.56
C ALA A 446 -3.81 24.17 -11.27
N TRP A 447 -4.34 24.56 -10.10
CA TRP A 447 -3.76 24.17 -8.82
C TRP A 447 -3.86 22.67 -8.52
N LEU A 448 -4.91 21.98 -8.98
CA LEU A 448 -5.01 20.52 -8.86
C LEU A 448 -3.90 19.83 -9.66
N TYR A 449 -3.69 20.25 -10.91
CA TYR A 449 -2.59 19.76 -11.74
C TYR A 449 -1.21 20.02 -11.10
N ASN A 450 -1.04 21.17 -10.44
CA ASN A 450 0.19 21.50 -9.72
C ASN A 450 0.42 20.62 -8.48
N LYS A 451 -0.66 20.16 -7.82
CA LYS A 451 -0.59 19.31 -6.62
C LYS A 451 -0.37 17.83 -6.94
N ALA A 452 -0.63 17.41 -8.17
CA ALA A 452 -0.51 16.02 -8.59
C ALA A 452 0.94 15.52 -8.56
N SER A 453 1.18 14.48 -7.75
CA SER A 453 2.50 13.94 -7.49
C SER A 453 2.41 12.55 -6.87
N LEU A 454 3.38 11.68 -7.20
CA LEU A 454 3.59 10.39 -6.53
C LEU A 454 4.69 10.47 -5.46
N HIS A 455 5.22 11.67 -5.20
CA HIS A 455 6.45 11.86 -4.45
C HIS A 455 6.44 11.23 -3.05
N ALA A 456 5.33 11.32 -2.30
CA ALA A 456 5.30 10.77 -0.94
C ALA A 456 5.42 9.25 -0.89
N VAL A 457 4.70 8.54 -1.77
CA VAL A 457 4.76 7.07 -1.84
C VAL A 457 6.07 6.61 -2.47
N ASP A 458 6.57 7.29 -3.50
CA ASP A 458 7.88 7.05 -4.08
C ASP A 458 9.00 7.22 -3.05
N ALA A 459 8.97 8.30 -2.27
CA ALA A 459 9.94 8.55 -1.22
C ALA A 459 9.89 7.46 -0.13
N PHE A 460 8.70 6.98 0.24
CA PHE A 460 8.55 5.87 1.16
C PHE A 460 9.18 4.59 0.60
N PHE A 461 8.84 4.17 -0.62
CA PHE A 461 9.43 2.98 -1.23
C PHE A 461 10.94 3.10 -1.44
N GLN A 462 11.44 4.29 -1.80
CA GLN A 462 12.89 4.55 -1.89
C GLN A 462 13.58 4.39 -0.55
N LYS A 463 12.97 4.87 0.55
CA LYS A 463 13.49 4.64 1.90
C LYS A 463 13.50 3.16 2.26
N VAL A 464 12.41 2.42 1.98
CA VAL A 464 12.32 0.97 2.21
C VAL A 464 13.50 0.28 1.51
N ARG A 465 13.69 0.51 0.21
CA ARG A 465 14.77 -0.11 -0.58
C ARG A 465 16.17 0.22 -0.06
N ARG A 466 16.38 1.43 0.48
CA ARG A 466 17.69 1.88 0.98
C ARG A 466 17.97 1.48 2.41
N ARG A 467 16.94 1.18 3.21
CA ARG A 467 17.06 0.98 4.66
C ARG A 467 16.64 -0.41 5.14
N VAL A 468 15.97 -1.18 4.31
CA VAL A 468 15.60 -2.57 4.61
C VAL A 468 16.34 -3.45 3.62
N SER A 469 17.42 -4.09 4.08
CA SER A 469 18.34 -4.88 3.26
C SER A 469 17.63 -5.96 2.43
N LEU A 470 16.66 -6.65 3.03
CA LEU A 470 15.88 -7.70 2.38
C LEU A 470 14.94 -7.21 1.28
N LEU A 471 14.60 -5.92 1.27
CA LEU A 471 13.65 -5.32 0.34
C LEU A 471 14.34 -4.43 -0.70
N GLU A 472 15.67 -4.53 -0.81
CA GLU A 472 16.45 -3.88 -1.86
C GLU A 472 16.10 -4.49 -3.23
N ARG A 473 16.07 -3.66 -4.27
CA ARG A 473 15.81 -4.15 -5.62
C ARG A 473 16.96 -5.06 -6.06
N PRO A 474 16.67 -6.25 -6.63
CA PRO A 474 17.71 -7.09 -7.20
C PRO A 474 18.49 -6.35 -8.30
N LEU A 475 19.80 -6.55 -8.36
CA LEU A 475 20.60 -6.10 -9.49
C LEU A 475 20.34 -7.04 -10.68
N HIS A 476 19.76 -6.51 -11.75
CA HIS A 476 19.57 -7.27 -12.98
C HIS A 476 20.85 -7.20 -13.82
N SER A 477 21.41 -8.35 -14.18
CA SER A 477 22.40 -8.47 -15.25
C SER A 477 21.76 -9.21 -16.44
N SER A 478 22.15 -8.82 -17.66
CA SER A 478 21.67 -9.43 -18.91
C SER A 478 21.95 -10.95 -18.98
N ALA A 479 22.92 -11.45 -18.22
CA ALA A 479 23.29 -12.87 -18.17
C ALA A 479 22.30 -13.77 -17.40
N ASN A 480 21.37 -13.21 -16.61
CA ASN A 480 20.60 -13.98 -15.64
C ASN A 480 19.24 -14.52 -16.13
N ALA A 481 18.85 -14.30 -17.40
CA ALA A 481 17.61 -14.81 -18.01
C ALA A 481 16.34 -14.69 -17.11
N GLY A 482 16.23 -13.59 -16.34
CA GLY A 482 15.13 -13.33 -15.39
C GLY A 482 15.26 -14.00 -14.01
N ARG A 483 16.24 -14.89 -13.80
CA ARG A 483 16.53 -15.56 -12.53
C ARG A 483 17.59 -14.78 -11.75
N VAL A 484 17.14 -13.88 -10.88
CA VAL A 484 18.06 -13.09 -10.05
C VAL A 484 18.09 -13.68 -8.64
N TRP A 485 19.22 -14.30 -8.28
CA TRP A 485 19.50 -14.60 -6.88
C TRP A 485 19.93 -13.29 -6.21
N ASN A 486 19.09 -12.76 -5.32
CA ASN A 486 19.45 -11.61 -4.51
C ASN A 486 19.98 -12.12 -3.17
N GLY A 487 21.28 -11.91 -2.89
CA GLY A 487 21.91 -12.40 -1.66
C GLY A 487 21.30 -11.89 -0.36
N TYR A 488 20.44 -10.87 -0.43
CA TYR A 488 19.69 -10.36 0.70
C TYR A 488 18.20 -10.68 0.68
N ALA A 489 17.60 -11.19 -0.40
CA ALA A 489 16.14 -11.39 -0.43
C ALA A 489 15.66 -12.42 0.61
N PRO A 490 14.44 -12.24 1.18
CA PRO A 490 13.88 -13.18 2.15
C PRO A 490 13.65 -14.55 1.53
N TYR A 491 13.70 -15.60 2.35
CA TYR A 491 13.24 -16.94 1.98
C TYR A 491 11.78 -17.20 2.39
N ASN A 492 11.32 -16.49 3.42
CA ASN A 492 9.96 -16.58 3.96
C ASN A 492 9.14 -15.38 3.40
N PRO A 493 8.14 -15.60 2.52
CA PRO A 493 7.35 -14.53 1.92
C PRO A 493 6.64 -13.62 2.95
N ALA A 494 6.24 -14.15 4.12
CA ALA A 494 5.61 -13.35 5.17
C ALA A 494 6.55 -12.27 5.74
N THR A 495 7.87 -12.47 5.61
CA THR A 495 8.88 -11.48 6.05
C THR A 495 8.74 -10.16 5.29
N VAL A 496 8.28 -10.19 4.04
CA VAL A 496 8.05 -8.96 3.25
C VAL A 496 7.04 -8.06 3.94
N GLN A 497 5.85 -8.59 4.25
CA GLN A 497 4.80 -7.83 4.96
C GLN A 497 5.28 -7.36 6.34
N LYS A 498 5.94 -8.24 7.11
CA LYS A 498 6.47 -7.90 8.44
C LYS A 498 7.39 -6.68 8.38
N LEU A 499 8.33 -6.66 7.44
CA LEU A 499 9.28 -5.57 7.29
C LEU A 499 8.64 -4.29 6.77
N LEU A 500 7.65 -4.39 5.86
CA LEU A 500 6.88 -3.25 5.39
C LEU A 500 6.12 -2.59 6.55
N ASP A 501 5.43 -3.37 7.40
CA ASP A 501 4.71 -2.86 8.55
C ASP A 501 5.64 -2.21 9.59
N ILE A 502 6.74 -2.88 9.93
CA ILE A 502 7.75 -2.36 10.86
C ILE A 502 8.30 -1.03 10.33
N PHE A 503 8.67 -1.00 9.04
CA PHE A 503 9.23 0.21 8.44
C PHE A 503 8.18 1.33 8.32
N ARG A 504 6.92 1.02 8.06
CA ARG A 504 5.81 1.98 8.03
C ARG A 504 5.64 2.68 9.37
N VAL A 505 5.69 1.94 10.48
CA VAL A 505 5.65 2.53 11.83
C VAL A 505 6.86 3.44 12.07
N VAL A 506 8.06 3.01 11.71
CA VAL A 506 9.27 3.83 11.84
C VAL A 506 9.15 5.10 11.00
N HIS A 507 8.77 4.98 9.72
CA HIS A 507 8.59 6.12 8.82
C HIS A 507 7.56 7.12 9.34
N ASN A 508 6.41 6.65 9.83
CA ASN A 508 5.32 7.51 10.27
C ASN A 508 5.60 8.19 11.61
N PHE A 509 6.19 7.48 12.58
CA PHE A 509 6.22 7.92 13.98
C PHE A 509 7.61 8.26 14.52
N ILE A 510 8.68 7.73 13.93
CA ILE A 510 10.06 7.82 14.47
C ILE A 510 11.00 8.60 13.54
N ASP A 511 10.86 8.45 12.22
CA ASP A 511 11.71 9.09 11.22
C ASP A 511 11.54 10.63 11.21
N LYS A 512 12.44 11.29 11.93
CA LYS A 512 12.47 12.74 12.08
C LYS A 512 12.92 13.41 10.78
N ARG A 513 12.20 14.46 10.38
CA ARG A 513 12.61 15.40 9.33
C ARG A 513 12.70 16.79 9.93
N GLN A 514 13.77 17.51 9.60
CA GLN A 514 13.86 18.93 9.88
C GLN A 514 13.08 19.70 8.82
N THR A 515 12.12 20.48 9.27
CA THR A 515 11.28 21.36 8.43
C THR A 515 11.41 22.78 8.95
N LYS A 516 11.42 23.76 8.05
CA LYS A 516 11.34 25.18 8.43
C LYS A 516 9.88 25.63 8.28
N GLN A 517 9.29 26.18 9.33
CA GLN A 517 7.97 26.81 9.29
C GLN A 517 8.11 28.20 9.91
N GLY A 518 7.78 29.25 9.14
CA GLY A 518 7.97 30.63 9.60
C GLY A 518 9.42 31.00 9.96
N GLY A 519 10.41 30.34 9.34
CA GLY A 519 11.84 30.51 9.67
C GLY A 519 12.34 29.67 10.85
N ILE A 520 11.45 29.09 11.65
CA ILE A 520 11.78 28.25 12.82
C ILE A 520 12.02 26.81 12.36
N LYS A 521 13.13 26.22 12.81
CA LYS A 521 13.45 24.80 12.59
C LYS A 521 12.59 23.94 13.52
N MET A 522 11.72 23.14 12.94
CA MET A 522 10.89 22.17 13.66
C MET A 522 11.30 20.75 13.25
N VAL A 523 11.34 19.85 14.24
CA VAL A 523 11.59 18.42 14.00
C VAL A 523 10.24 17.71 13.99
N THR A 524 9.83 17.23 12.82
CA THR A 524 8.50 16.63 12.64
C THR A 524 8.59 15.24 12.04
N THR A 525 7.59 14.41 12.30
CA THR A 525 7.35 13.14 11.62
C THR A 525 6.07 13.23 10.79
N PRO A 526 5.80 12.28 9.88
CA PRO A 526 4.53 12.24 9.19
C PRO A 526 3.31 12.24 10.14
N ALA A 527 3.38 11.47 11.24
CA ALA A 527 2.31 11.41 12.22
C ALA A 527 2.06 12.75 12.94
N THR A 528 3.12 13.52 13.24
CA THR A 528 2.94 14.86 13.84
C THR A 528 2.35 15.86 12.86
N ARG A 529 2.73 15.77 11.57
CA ARG A 529 2.15 16.64 10.53
C ARG A 529 0.70 16.31 10.22
N LEU A 530 0.32 15.03 10.31
CA LEU A 530 -1.07 14.60 10.14
C LEU A 530 -1.95 14.89 11.36
N GLY A 531 -1.37 14.96 12.57
CA GLY A 531 -2.11 15.18 13.82
C GLY A 531 -2.38 13.91 14.63
N LEU A 532 -1.74 12.78 14.31
CA LEU A 532 -1.83 11.53 15.07
C LEU A 532 -0.83 11.42 16.23
N ALA A 533 0.13 12.33 16.31
CA ALA A 533 1.09 12.43 17.40
C ALA A 533 1.39 13.90 17.70
N GLN A 534 1.59 14.24 18.97
CA GLN A 534 1.99 15.60 19.35
C GLN A 534 3.50 15.85 19.16
N VAL A 535 4.31 14.82 19.38
CA VAL A 535 5.77 14.85 19.24
C VAL A 535 6.30 13.59 18.54
N PRO A 536 7.50 13.64 17.93
CA PRO A 536 8.17 12.45 17.40
C PRO A 536 8.36 11.38 18.48
N LEU A 537 8.06 10.13 18.15
CA LEU A 537 8.17 9.00 19.06
C LEU A 537 9.50 8.26 18.87
N THR A 538 9.79 7.33 19.78
CA THR A 538 11.01 6.55 19.84
C THR A 538 10.74 5.06 19.63
N TYR A 539 11.79 4.29 19.34
CA TYR A 539 11.71 2.83 19.28
C TYR A 539 11.18 2.23 20.60
N SER A 540 11.49 2.84 21.74
CA SER A 540 11.03 2.38 23.05
C SER A 540 9.53 2.60 23.24
N ASP A 541 8.99 3.72 22.75
CA ASP A 541 7.54 4.01 22.83
C ASP A 541 6.71 2.97 22.07
N VAL A 542 7.29 2.36 21.03
CA VAL A 542 6.65 1.28 20.26
C VAL A 542 6.85 -0.07 20.91
N ILE A 543 8.09 -0.42 21.32
CA ILE A 543 8.40 -1.73 21.91
C ILE A 543 7.67 -1.97 23.23
N TYR A 544 7.56 -0.95 24.06
CA TYR A 544 6.92 -1.03 25.37
C TYR A 544 5.48 -0.52 25.35
N PHE A 545 4.90 -0.40 24.15
CA PHE A 545 3.50 -0.05 24.00
C PHE A 545 2.61 -1.10 24.67
N SER A 546 1.69 -0.63 25.51
CA SER A 546 0.63 -1.46 26.09
C SER A 546 -0.67 -0.71 25.91
N ALA A 547 -1.56 -1.26 25.08
CA ALA A 547 -2.97 -0.89 25.16
C ALA A 547 -3.48 -1.35 26.55
N LEU A 548 -4.13 -0.45 27.28
CA LEU A 548 -4.78 -0.77 28.56
C LEU A 548 -6.14 -1.42 28.32
#